data_AF-A0A9N9L394-F1
#
_entry.id   AF-A0A9N9L394-F1
#
_cell.length_a   1.000
_cell.length_b   1.000
_cell.length_c   1.000
_cell.angle_alpha   90.00
_cell.angle_beta   90.00
_cell.angle_gamma   90.00
#
_symmetry.space_group_name_H-M   'P 1'
#
loop_
_entity.id
_entity.type
_entity.pdbx_description
1 polymer ?
#
loop_
_entity_poly.entity_id
_entity_poly.type
_entity_poly.pdbx_seq_one_letter_code
_entity_poly.pdbx_strand_id
1 'polypeptide(L)'
;MPPKPTNWAMWGKMTLAFVGCSVGGPALVYYVSPTEEELFQKYNPELQRRSLENRIGKQEDFDSFVGKLKEYSKSDRHVWEAAAIDEDSKREGKLKEQMKLVEEIRRRKEEMRKDGHRGVPGGSL
;
A
#
# COMPACT_ATOMS: atom_id res chain seq x y z
N MET A 1 -29.30 23.28 -46.87
CA MET A 1 -28.23 24.23 -46.48
C MET A 1 -26.89 23.60 -46.86
N PRO A 2 -26.00 24.29 -47.59
CA PRO A 2 -24.71 23.71 -47.98
C PRO A 2 -23.79 23.54 -46.75
N PRO A 3 -22.98 22.48 -46.66
CA PRO A 3 -22.07 22.24 -45.55
C PRO A 3 -20.97 23.32 -45.50
N LYS A 4 -20.66 23.82 -44.31
CA LYS A 4 -19.58 24.81 -44.12
C LYS A 4 -18.22 24.19 -44.44
N PRO A 5 -17.34 24.86 -45.20
CA PRO A 5 -16.01 24.36 -45.49
C PRO A 5 -15.20 24.25 -44.20
N THR A 6 -14.64 23.07 -43.94
CA THR A 6 -13.85 22.79 -42.74
C THR A 6 -12.42 23.27 -42.95
N ASN A 7 -11.90 24.10 -42.03
CA ASN A 7 -10.55 24.65 -42.13
C ASN A 7 -9.50 23.62 -41.63
N TRP A 8 -9.04 22.75 -42.54
CA TRP A 8 -8.04 21.72 -42.28
C TRP A 8 -6.71 22.27 -41.74
N ALA A 9 -6.31 23.48 -42.14
CA ALA A 9 -5.09 24.11 -41.64
C ALA A 9 -5.20 24.48 -40.15
N MET A 10 -6.39 24.89 -39.69
CA MET A 10 -6.65 25.15 -38.27
C MET A 10 -6.57 23.85 -37.45
N TRP A 11 -7.19 22.78 -37.93
CA TRP A 11 -7.16 21.47 -37.27
C TRP A 11 -5.74 20.92 -37.17
N GLY A 12 -4.93 21.01 -38.23
CA GLY A 12 -3.53 20.60 -38.18
C GLY A 12 -2.71 21.33 -37.10
N LYS A 13 -2.91 22.65 -36.95
CA LYS A 13 -2.26 23.43 -35.88
C LYS A 13 -2.70 22.99 -34.48
N MET A 14 -4.01 22.74 -34.30
CA MET A 14 -4.56 22.30 -33.02
C MET A 14 -4.06 20.90 -32.64
N THR A 15 -3.99 19.97 -33.59
CA THR A 15 -3.44 18.63 -33.35
C THR A 15 -1.96 18.70 -32.98
N LEU A 16 -1.17 19.53 -33.67
CA LEU A 16 0.24 19.73 -33.35
C LEU A 16 0.43 20.26 -31.93
N ALA A 17 -0.35 21.28 -31.54
CA ALA A 17 -0.29 21.86 -30.20
C ALA A 17 -0.69 20.83 -29.13
N PHE A 18 -1.76 20.06 -29.37
CA PHE A 18 -2.20 19.02 -28.46
C PHE A 18 -1.14 17.94 -28.26
N VAL A 19 -0.59 17.39 -29.35
CA VAL A 19 0.48 16.38 -29.26
C VAL A 19 1.71 16.95 -28.56
N GLY A 20 2.08 18.20 -28.87
CA GLY A 20 3.17 18.90 -28.22
C GLY A 20 2.99 19.01 -26.71
N CYS A 21 1.80 19.38 -26.23
CA CYS A 21 1.52 19.46 -24.80
C CYS A 21 1.41 18.07 -24.14
N SER A 22 0.70 17.13 -24.77
CA SER A 22 0.45 15.79 -24.23
C SER A 22 1.71 14.95 -24.13
N VAL A 23 2.67 15.09 -25.06
CA VAL A 23 3.94 14.36 -25.04
C VAL A 23 5.05 15.20 -24.40
N GLY A 24 5.13 16.49 -24.75
CA GLY A 24 6.17 17.39 -24.28
C GLY A 24 6.09 17.67 -22.78
N GLY A 25 4.88 17.72 -22.20
CA GLY A 25 4.70 17.88 -20.76
C GLY A 25 5.36 16.73 -19.97
N PRO A 26 4.92 15.47 -20.16
CA PRO A 26 5.55 14.33 -19.52
C PRO A 26 7.04 14.19 -19.86
N ALA A 27 7.44 14.41 -21.12
CA ALA A 27 8.85 14.32 -21.51
C ALA A 27 9.75 15.33 -20.75
N LEU A 28 9.28 16.56 -20.56
CA LEU A 28 10.00 17.56 -19.79
C LEU A 28 10.11 17.17 -18.30
N VAL A 29 9.03 16.61 -17.73
CA VAL A 29 9.05 16.11 -16.35
C VAL A 29 10.08 15.00 -16.21
N TYR A 30 10.10 14.03 -17.12
CA TYR A 30 11.09 12.95 -17.10
C TYR A 30 12.53 13.45 -17.27
N TYR A 31 12.73 14.53 -18.06
CA TYR A 31 14.05 15.09 -18.26
C TYR A 31 14.60 15.83 -17.03
N VAL A 32 13.74 16.53 -16.28
CA VAL A 32 14.16 17.33 -15.12
C VAL A 32 14.13 16.54 -13.82
N SER A 33 13.24 15.55 -13.72
CA SER A 33 13.07 14.77 -12.50
C SER A 33 14.26 13.82 -12.32
N PRO A 34 15.00 13.90 -11.21
CA PRO A 34 16.14 13.02 -10.96
C PRO A 34 15.67 11.56 -10.83
N THR A 35 16.51 10.63 -11.26
CA THR A 35 16.23 9.19 -11.12
C THR A 35 16.27 8.78 -9.65
N GLU A 36 15.64 7.65 -9.32
CA GLU A 36 15.62 7.14 -7.95
C GLU A 36 17.03 6.90 -7.39
N GLU A 37 17.98 6.52 -8.23
CA GLU A 37 19.38 6.29 -7.85
C GLU A 37 20.11 7.60 -7.52
N GLU A 38 19.94 8.63 -8.33
CA GLU A 38 20.50 9.96 -8.03
C GLU A 38 19.87 10.58 -6.78
N LEU A 39 18.57 10.33 -6.56
CA LEU A 39 17.87 10.76 -5.37
C LEU A 39 18.38 10.02 -4.13
N PHE A 40 18.60 8.71 -4.24
CA PHE A 40 19.14 7.86 -3.18
C PHE A 40 20.55 8.31 -2.75
N GLN A 41 21.41 8.67 -3.70
CA GLN A 41 22.77 9.17 -3.40
C GLN A 41 22.76 10.49 -2.62
N LYS A 42 21.71 11.30 -2.77
CA LYS A 42 21.54 12.56 -2.02
C LYS A 42 20.96 12.37 -0.62
N TYR A 43 20.52 11.16 -0.26
CA TYR A 43 19.98 10.88 1.06
C TYR A 43 21.06 10.82 2.16
N ASN A 44 20.64 11.10 3.39
CA ASN A 44 21.46 10.86 4.58
C ASN A 44 21.75 9.34 4.71
N PRO A 45 22.96 8.90 5.12
CA PRO A 45 23.33 7.49 5.28
C PRO A 45 22.31 6.63 6.05
N GLU A 46 21.61 7.22 7.03
CA GLU A 46 20.55 6.52 7.78
C GLU A 46 19.34 6.15 6.90
N LEU A 47 18.90 7.10 6.06
CA LEU A 47 17.79 6.92 5.13
C LEU A 47 18.14 5.99 3.98
N GLN A 48 19.39 6.01 3.52
CA GLN A 48 19.88 5.06 2.53
C GLN A 48 19.75 3.63 3.04
N ARG A 49 20.18 3.40 4.28
CA ARG A 49 20.09 2.10 4.93
C ARG A 49 18.64 1.64 5.09
N ARG A 50 17.76 2.50 5.59
CA ARG A 50 16.31 2.18 5.69
C ARG A 50 15.67 1.91 4.33
N SER A 51 16.04 2.64 3.29
CA SER A 51 15.47 2.43 1.95
C SER A 51 15.91 1.08 1.37
N LEU A 52 17.17 0.67 1.60
CA LEU A 52 17.65 -0.66 1.23
C LEU A 52 16.95 -1.78 2.00
N GLU A 53 16.83 -1.63 3.32
CA GLU A 53 16.16 -2.60 4.19
C GLU A 53 14.67 -2.76 3.83
N ASN A 54 13.98 -1.67 3.51
CA ASN A 54 12.54 -1.68 3.18
C ASN A 54 12.25 -1.96 1.70
N ARG A 55 13.25 -2.15 0.84
CA ARG A 55 13.04 -2.32 -0.60
C ARG A 55 12.18 -3.54 -0.92
N ILE A 56 12.45 -4.65 -0.22
CA ILE A 56 11.70 -5.90 -0.37
C ILE A 56 10.28 -5.73 0.17
N GLY A 57 10.13 -5.18 1.38
CA GLY A 57 8.81 -4.94 1.97
C GLY A 57 7.93 -4.04 1.11
N LYS A 58 8.50 -2.99 0.50
CA LYS A 58 7.77 -2.13 -0.44
C LYS A 58 7.30 -2.86 -1.70
N GLN A 59 8.08 -3.82 -2.21
CA GLN A 59 7.67 -4.63 -3.36
C GLN A 59 6.54 -5.58 -2.98
N GLU A 60 6.65 -6.25 -1.84
CA GLU A 60 5.60 -7.14 -1.32
C GLU A 60 4.30 -6.38 -1.03
N ASP A 61 4.40 -5.20 -0.42
CA ASP A 61 3.26 -4.31 -0.16
C ASP A 61 2.58 -3.88 -1.46
N PHE A 62 3.38 -3.54 -2.48
CA PHE A 62 2.86 -3.17 -3.80
C PHE A 62 2.16 -4.33 -4.49
N ASP A 63 2.76 -5.51 -4.50
CA ASP A 63 2.16 -6.72 -5.07
C ASP A 63 0.87 -7.11 -4.34
N SER A 64 0.86 -7.02 -3.01
CA SER A 64 -0.32 -7.22 -2.18
C SER A 64 -1.43 -6.22 -2.50
N PHE A 65 -1.08 -4.95 -2.66
CA PHE A 65 -2.01 -3.89 -3.03
C PHE A 65 -2.63 -4.12 -4.42
N VAL A 66 -1.82 -4.42 -5.43
CA VAL A 66 -2.30 -4.74 -6.77
C VAL A 66 -3.16 -6.00 -6.77
N GLY A 67 -2.80 -7.00 -5.94
CA GLY A 67 -3.60 -8.20 -5.72
C GLY A 67 -5.01 -7.88 -5.22
N LYS A 68 -5.12 -7.06 -4.17
CA LYS A 68 -6.42 -6.62 -3.61
C LYS A 68 -7.21 -5.78 -4.60
N LEU A 69 -6.57 -4.88 -5.35
CA LEU A 69 -7.26 -4.12 -6.40
C LEU A 69 -7.87 -5.03 -7.46
N LYS A 70 -7.14 -6.06 -7.89
CA LYS A 70 -7.65 -7.07 -8.82
C LYS A 70 -8.82 -7.86 -8.22
N GLU A 71 -8.79 -8.14 -6.93
CA GLU A 71 -9.88 -8.79 -6.22
C GLU A 71 -11.12 -7.89 -6.14
N TYR A 72 -10.96 -6.63 -5.74
CA TYR A 72 -12.04 -5.65 -5.68
C TYR A 72 -12.64 -5.36 -7.05
N SER A 73 -11.83 -5.35 -8.10
CA SER A 73 -12.30 -5.17 -9.48
C SER A 73 -13.20 -6.31 -9.97
N LYS A 74 -13.19 -7.48 -9.33
CA LYS A 74 -14.11 -8.60 -9.67
C LYS A 74 -15.49 -8.43 -9.04
N SER A 75 -15.61 -7.56 -8.03
CA SER A 75 -16.87 -7.25 -7.38
C SER A 75 -17.60 -6.19 -8.21
N ASP A 76 -18.92 -6.33 -8.33
CA ASP A 76 -19.80 -5.36 -8.99
C ASP A 76 -19.95 -4.05 -8.19
N ARG A 77 -19.49 -4.05 -6.94
CA ARG A 77 -19.44 -2.87 -6.06
C ARG A 77 -18.24 -1.99 -6.39
N HIS A 78 -18.40 -0.68 -6.15
CA HIS A 78 -17.30 0.26 -6.31
C HIS A 78 -16.10 -0.11 -5.42
N VAL A 79 -14.89 0.14 -5.93
CA VAL A 79 -13.63 -0.27 -5.26
C VAL A 79 -13.53 0.28 -3.83
N TRP A 80 -14.05 1.50 -3.57
CA TRP A 80 -14.05 2.09 -2.23
C TRP A 80 -14.97 1.36 -1.24
N GLU A 81 -16.12 0.87 -1.69
CA GLU A 81 -17.04 0.08 -0.87
C GLU A 81 -16.46 -1.30 -0.57
N ALA A 82 -15.88 -1.94 -1.58
CA ALA A 82 -15.21 -3.24 -1.40
C ALA A 82 -14.04 -3.13 -0.41
N ALA A 83 -13.25 -2.06 -0.51
CA ALA A 83 -12.14 -1.80 0.41
C ALA A 83 -12.62 -1.55 1.85
N ALA A 84 -13.66 -0.75 2.05
CA ALA A 84 -14.21 -0.48 3.38
C ALA A 84 -14.73 -1.76 4.07
N ILE A 85 -15.41 -2.63 3.32
CA ILE A 85 -15.92 -3.91 3.83
C ILE A 85 -14.77 -4.85 4.24
N ASP A 86 -13.71 -4.91 3.44
CA ASP A 86 -12.53 -5.72 3.75
C ASP A 86 -11.79 -5.18 4.99
N GLU A 87 -11.70 -3.86 5.15
CA GLU A 87 -11.14 -3.23 6.36
C GLU A 87 -11.96 -3.55 7.63
N ASP A 88 -13.28 -3.47 7.55
CA ASP A 88 -14.17 -3.81 8.66
C ASP A 88 -14.04 -5.29 9.04
N SER A 89 -14.03 -6.18 8.04
CA SER A 89 -13.82 -7.62 8.22
C SER A 89 -12.47 -7.91 8.89
N LYS A 90 -11.39 -7.25 8.46
CA LYS A 90 -10.06 -7.38 9.09
C LYS A 90 -10.04 -6.87 10.52
N ARG A 91 -10.74 -5.78 10.82
CA ARG A 91 -10.83 -5.24 12.18
C ARG A 91 -11.56 -6.20 13.11
N GLU A 92 -12.65 -6.79 12.66
CA GLU A 92 -13.37 -7.82 13.42
C GLU A 92 -12.54 -9.08 13.60
N GLY A 93 -11.83 -9.54 12.56
CA GLY A 93 -10.92 -10.68 12.64
C GLY A 93 -9.84 -10.49 13.70
N LYS A 94 -9.17 -9.34 13.68
CA LYS A 94 -8.15 -8.98 14.69
C LYS A 94 -8.73 -8.92 16.10
N LEU A 95 -9.94 -8.40 16.26
CA LEU A 95 -10.59 -8.34 17.57
C LEU A 95 -10.91 -9.75 18.10
N LYS A 96 -11.42 -10.63 17.23
CA LYS A 96 -11.70 -12.04 17.56
C LYS A 96 -10.43 -12.80 17.92
N GLU A 97 -9.34 -12.59 17.18
CA GLU A 97 -8.03 -13.19 17.49
C GLU A 97 -7.48 -12.72 18.85
N GLN A 98 -7.55 -11.42 19.14
CA GLN A 98 -7.13 -10.89 20.43
C GLN A 98 -7.96 -11.46 21.58
N MET A 99 -9.28 -11.59 21.41
CA MET A 99 -10.16 -12.19 22.42
C MET A 99 -9.78 -13.65 22.70
N LYS A 100 -9.52 -14.45 21.65
CA LYS A 100 -9.06 -15.83 21.79
C LYS A 100 -7.72 -15.91 22.53
N LEU A 101 -6.77 -15.04 22.19
CA LEU A 101 -5.46 -14.99 22.86
C LEU A 101 -5.61 -14.67 24.36
N VAL A 102 -6.47 -13.71 24.70
CA VAL A 102 -6.75 -13.35 26.10
C VAL A 102 -7.40 -14.52 26.85
N GLU A 103 -8.32 -15.23 26.21
CA GLU A 103 -8.98 -16.41 26.78
C GLU A 103 -7.98 -17.56 27.01
N GLU A 104 -7.08 -17.83 26.06
CA GLU A 104 -5.99 -18.80 26.22
C GLU A 104 -5.03 -18.42 27.36
N ILE A 105 -4.66 -17.14 27.48
CA ILE A 105 -3.81 -16.65 28.57
C ILE A 105 -4.52 -16.83 29.92
N ARG A 106 -5.82 -16.52 30.00
CA ARG A 106 -6.62 -16.72 31.20
C ARG A 106 -6.68 -18.21 31.57
N ARG A 107 -6.94 -19.08 30.60
CA ARG A 107 -6.96 -20.53 30.80
C ARG A 107 -5.61 -21.06 31.29
N ARG A 108 -4.48 -20.67 30.68
CA ARG A 108 -3.14 -21.04 31.18
C ARG A 108 -2.89 -20.55 32.61
N LYS A 109 -3.36 -19.35 32.95
CA LYS A 109 -3.21 -18.79 34.31
C LYS A 109 -4.05 -19.56 35.33
N GLU A 110 -5.22 -20.04 34.94
CA GLU A 110 -6.06 -20.89 35.79
C GLU A 110 -5.49 -22.29 35.96
N GLU A 111 -4.92 -22.88 34.91
CA GLU A 111 -4.18 -24.14 34.96
C GLU A 111 -2.96 -24.01 35.90
N MET A 112 -2.16 -22.95 35.78
CA MET A 112 -1.05 -22.66 36.72
C MET A 112 -1.52 -22.45 38.17
N ARG A 113 -2.74 -21.93 38.38
CA ARG A 113 -3.31 -21.72 39.72
C ARG A 113 -3.91 -23.00 40.30
N LYS A 114 -4.41 -23.92 39.47
CA LYS A 114 -4.93 -25.24 39.85
C LYS A 114 -3.80 -26.25 40.08
N ASP A 115 -2.71 -26.16 39.32
CA ASP A 115 -1.47 -26.95 39.48
C ASP A 115 -0.60 -26.47 40.64
N GLY A 116 -1.14 -25.67 41.56
CA GLY A 116 -0.43 -25.09 42.68
C GLY A 116 0.07 -26.10 43.71
N HIS A 117 1.08 -26.92 43.38
CA HIS A 117 2.12 -27.36 44.31
C HIS A 117 3.39 -27.89 43.61
N ARG A 118 4.26 -26.97 43.19
CA ARG A 118 5.70 -27.12 43.39
C ARG A 118 6.31 -25.72 43.43
N GLY A 119 6.53 -25.22 44.65
CA GLY A 119 7.24 -23.96 44.87
C GLY A 119 8.60 -24.02 44.20
N VAL A 120 8.97 -22.96 43.51
CA VAL A 120 10.35 -22.75 43.06
C VAL A 120 11.22 -22.62 44.31
N PRO A 121 12.17 -23.53 44.59
CA PRO A 121 13.12 -23.33 45.66
C PRO A 121 14.27 -22.50 45.11
N GLY A 122 14.43 -21.26 45.58
CA GLY A 122 15.64 -20.49 45.26
C GLY A 122 15.42 -18.99 45.23
N GLY A 123 15.21 -18.39 46.39
CA GLY A 123 15.28 -16.95 46.59
C GLY A 123 15.59 -16.68 48.04
N SER A 124 16.83 -16.96 48.44
CA SER A 124 17.38 -16.58 49.75
C SER A 124 18.40 -15.48 49.53
N LEU A 125 18.23 -14.39 50.29
CA LEU A 125 19.18 -13.35 50.70
C LEU A 125 20.09 -12.72 49.63
#